data_AF-A0A954L2X0-F1
#
_entry.id   AF-A0A954L2X0-F1
#
_cell.length_a   1.000
_cell.length_b   1.000
_cell.length_c   1.000
_cell.angle_alpha   90.00
_cell.angle_beta   90.00
_cell.angle_gamma   90.00
#
_symmetry.space_group_name_H-M   'P 1'
#
loop_
_entity.id
_entity.type
_entity.pdbx_description
1 polymer ?
#
loop_
_entity_poly.entity_id
_entity_poly.type
_entity_poly.pdbx_seq_one_letter_code
_entity_poly.pdbx_strand_id
1 'polypeptide(L)'
;MSPSAGSGGVGGQTGSTPRVLTKDDYVRAMSLLNRGTGFLENLQWAEAEGAFAELADLLPQNITARKNLAVSRVLSIVDRASALTQSGSPDNAARYRNAVNAALAAVDAYRSAATANDDAALADLLQGKLLVHDDSPESPSIESGLALLRDAADALPDRADFRFALAIAMDGHRDYADPASPKAVRLLEALTDAFRLAPQNLFALQKLMQRQALCLNSKDPAVREAALKITETMSAAAELLKPLNESIKKQRRVDLIENLTKAVATFDGNNPAALMGPAMMAGNLLLPEIATQIDQRRINRNLLEYLSTDFDEDFTAAAEQAGAYPEQPPSVVQSFAVADGLPKLTGVTDVDYLDMNLDGFDDLITARDGRIEVYTRGTDLNAEWTQMMTSPDVEGLRSERMLLVDIDRDYDRALSDIKSPHLLRDADGDLKIPTDPADKN
;
A
#
# COMPACT_ATOMS: atom_id res chain seq x y z
N MET A 1 70.48 -36.26 -10.76
CA MET A 1 69.72 -35.46 -9.78
C MET A 1 68.75 -34.61 -10.56
N SER A 2 67.47 -34.95 -10.48
CA SER A 2 66.33 -34.25 -11.10
C SER A 2 65.35 -33.90 -9.96
N PRO A 3 64.37 -33.01 -10.15
CA PRO A 3 64.40 -31.69 -10.79
C PRO A 3 63.76 -30.62 -9.88
N SER A 4 63.81 -29.34 -10.26
CA SER A 4 63.01 -28.28 -9.63
C SER A 4 62.61 -27.22 -10.67
N ALA A 5 61.36 -27.28 -11.11
CA ALA A 5 60.68 -26.21 -11.84
C ALA A 5 59.21 -26.25 -11.41
N GLY A 6 58.80 -25.25 -10.62
CA GLY A 6 57.42 -25.04 -10.21
C GLY A 6 56.90 -23.74 -10.81
N SER A 7 56.12 -23.84 -11.87
CA SER A 7 55.26 -22.78 -12.39
C SER A 7 53.95 -22.77 -11.59
N GLY A 8 53.75 -21.76 -10.75
CA GLY A 8 52.50 -21.53 -10.05
C GLY A 8 51.54 -20.71 -10.90
N GLY A 9 50.51 -21.36 -11.43
CA GLY A 9 49.28 -20.70 -11.85
C GLY A 9 48.11 -21.41 -11.19
N VAL A 10 47.27 -20.71 -10.43
CA VAL A 10 45.85 -21.02 -10.19
C VAL A 10 45.16 -19.74 -9.71
N GLY A 11 44.00 -19.44 -10.28
CA GLY A 11 43.06 -18.43 -9.79
C GLY A 11 41.98 -18.08 -10.80
N GLY A 12 41.44 -19.09 -11.50
CA GLY A 12 40.46 -18.92 -12.56
C GLY A 12 39.12 -18.42 -12.02
N GLN A 13 38.62 -17.36 -12.66
CA GLN A 13 37.21 -17.02 -12.68
C GLN A 13 36.43 -18.18 -13.32
N THR A 14 35.68 -18.93 -12.53
CA THR A 14 34.65 -19.82 -13.06
C THR A 14 33.42 -18.97 -13.40
N GLY A 15 33.38 -18.48 -14.63
CA GLY A 15 32.12 -18.05 -15.24
C GLY A 15 31.23 -19.27 -15.38
N SER A 16 30.30 -19.46 -14.43
CA SER A 16 29.26 -20.46 -14.55
C SER A 16 28.35 -20.08 -15.72
N THR A 17 28.28 -20.92 -16.73
CA THR A 17 27.32 -20.80 -17.82
C THR A 17 25.90 -20.69 -17.22
N PRO A 18 25.04 -19.74 -17.67
CA PRO A 18 23.68 -19.64 -17.17
C PRO A 18 22.96 -20.97 -17.32
N ARG A 19 22.39 -21.49 -16.23
CA ARG A 19 21.54 -22.68 -16.26
C ARG A 19 20.32 -22.38 -17.14
N VAL A 20 20.12 -23.18 -18.20
CA VAL A 20 18.89 -23.12 -18.99
C VAL A 20 17.76 -23.73 -18.16
N LEU A 21 16.68 -22.98 -17.97
CA LEU A 21 15.51 -23.41 -17.21
C LEU A 21 14.68 -24.41 -18.03
N THR A 22 14.23 -25.48 -17.38
CA THR A 22 13.30 -26.45 -17.96
C THR A 22 11.85 -25.98 -17.80
N LYS A 23 10.92 -26.62 -18.52
CA LYS A 23 9.47 -26.42 -18.31
C LYS A 23 9.08 -26.52 -16.82
N ASP A 24 9.57 -27.56 -16.14
CA ASP A 24 9.26 -27.81 -14.74
C ASP A 24 9.86 -26.73 -13.82
N ASP A 25 11.04 -26.18 -14.17
CA ASP A 25 11.63 -25.04 -13.45
C ASP A 25 10.74 -23.80 -13.56
N TYR A 26 10.22 -23.47 -14.76
CA TYR A 26 9.29 -22.35 -14.93
C TYR A 26 7.98 -22.55 -14.16
N VAL A 27 7.37 -23.74 -14.23
CA VAL A 27 6.17 -24.07 -13.47
C VAL A 27 6.43 -23.95 -11.96
N ARG A 28 7.58 -24.43 -11.50
CA ARG A 28 7.98 -24.33 -10.10
C ARG A 28 8.17 -22.87 -9.67
N ALA A 29 8.85 -22.06 -10.48
CA ALA A 29 9.07 -20.64 -10.19
C ALA A 29 7.75 -19.86 -10.06
N MET A 30 6.81 -20.06 -11.00
CA MET A 30 5.47 -19.45 -10.92
C MET A 30 4.70 -19.92 -9.68
N SER A 31 4.78 -21.20 -9.34
CA SER A 31 4.15 -21.73 -8.12
C SER A 31 4.76 -21.12 -6.85
N LEU A 32 6.08 -20.99 -6.78
CA LEU A 32 6.78 -20.40 -5.63
C LEU A 32 6.44 -18.92 -5.47
N LEU A 33 6.37 -18.15 -6.57
CA LEU A 33 5.96 -16.75 -6.55
C LEU A 33 4.55 -16.60 -5.97
N ASN A 34 3.58 -17.32 -6.53
CA ASN A 34 2.17 -17.22 -6.11
C ASN A 34 1.97 -17.68 -4.66
N ARG A 35 2.58 -18.81 -4.27
CA ARG A 35 2.49 -19.32 -2.90
C ARG A 35 3.19 -18.41 -1.91
N GLY A 36 4.38 -17.92 -2.24
CA GLY A 36 5.12 -16.99 -1.39
C GLY A 36 4.32 -15.72 -1.12
N THR A 37 3.69 -15.15 -2.16
CA THR A 37 2.79 -14.00 -2.03
C THR A 37 1.61 -14.32 -1.14
N GLY A 38 0.88 -15.41 -1.42
CA GLY A 38 -0.27 -15.82 -0.60
C GLY A 38 0.08 -16.09 0.86
N PHE A 39 1.23 -16.72 1.14
CA PHE A 39 1.71 -16.91 2.51
C PHE A 39 2.03 -15.59 3.20
N LEU A 40 2.67 -14.65 2.49
CA LEU A 40 3.02 -13.36 3.08
C LEU A 40 1.78 -12.53 3.41
N GLU A 41 0.77 -12.54 2.54
CA GLU A 41 -0.53 -11.89 2.77
C GLU A 41 -1.25 -12.44 4.00
N ASN A 42 -1.10 -13.74 4.26
CA ASN A 42 -1.69 -14.42 5.42
C ASN A 42 -0.78 -14.41 6.67
N LEU A 43 0.29 -13.61 6.68
CA LEU A 43 1.25 -13.49 7.79
C LEU A 43 1.97 -14.81 8.14
N GLN A 44 2.04 -15.74 7.18
CA GLN A 44 2.75 -17.02 7.31
C GLN A 44 4.23 -16.82 6.94
N TRP A 45 4.95 -16.12 7.83
CA TRP A 45 6.27 -15.57 7.57
C TRP A 45 7.32 -16.60 7.16
N ALA A 46 7.34 -17.77 7.81
CA ALA A 46 8.35 -18.79 7.56
C ALA A 46 8.12 -19.51 6.21
N GLU A 47 6.87 -19.77 5.88
CA GLU A 47 6.46 -20.38 4.62
C GLU A 47 6.68 -19.43 3.44
N ALA A 48 6.37 -18.14 3.61
CA ALA A 48 6.66 -17.11 2.63
C ALA A 48 8.17 -16.98 2.38
N GLU A 49 8.96 -16.91 3.45
CA GLU A 49 10.43 -16.83 3.35
C GLU A 49 11.01 -18.03 2.64
N GLY A 50 10.59 -19.26 3.00
CA GLY A 50 11.06 -20.48 2.35
C GLY A 50 10.72 -20.52 0.86
N ALA A 51 9.50 -20.12 0.48
CA ALA A 51 9.08 -20.07 -0.92
C ALA A 51 9.90 -19.06 -1.74
N PHE A 52 10.12 -17.84 -1.21
CA PHE A 52 10.91 -16.83 -1.90
C PHE A 52 12.41 -17.11 -1.89
N ALA A 53 12.94 -17.78 -0.86
CA ALA A 53 14.33 -18.22 -0.83
C ALA A 53 14.59 -19.28 -1.90
N GLU A 54 13.73 -20.29 -2.01
CA GLU A 54 13.82 -21.29 -3.07
C GLU A 54 13.68 -20.65 -4.46
N LEU A 55 12.81 -19.66 -4.61
CA LEU A 55 12.65 -18.92 -5.86
C LEU A 55 13.92 -18.15 -6.25
N ALA A 56 14.55 -17.46 -5.28
CA ALA A 56 15.79 -16.73 -5.49
C ALA A 56 16.96 -17.67 -5.81
N ASP A 57 17.00 -18.87 -5.24
CA ASP A 57 18.01 -19.89 -5.56
C ASP A 57 17.80 -20.48 -6.97
N LEU A 58 16.54 -20.68 -7.37
CA LEU A 58 16.18 -21.16 -8.71
C LEU A 58 16.49 -20.10 -9.78
N LEU A 59 16.24 -18.82 -9.47
CA LEU A 59 16.39 -17.69 -10.37
C LEU A 59 17.37 -16.65 -9.80
N PRO A 60 18.67 -16.98 -9.67
CA PRO A 60 19.61 -16.17 -8.92
C PRO A 60 19.87 -14.80 -9.53
N GLN A 61 19.54 -14.56 -10.80
CA GLN A 61 19.70 -13.23 -11.44
C GLN A 61 18.38 -12.52 -11.70
N ASN A 62 17.23 -13.13 -11.34
CA ASN A 62 15.94 -12.52 -11.58
C ASN A 62 15.62 -11.48 -10.51
N ILE A 63 15.26 -10.27 -10.94
CA ILE A 63 15.03 -9.13 -10.06
C ILE A 63 13.80 -9.34 -9.18
N THR A 64 12.70 -9.87 -9.74
CA THR A 64 11.45 -10.17 -9.02
C THR A 64 11.70 -11.16 -7.87
N ALA A 65 12.44 -12.23 -8.13
CA ALA A 65 12.79 -13.22 -7.10
C ALA A 65 13.57 -12.60 -5.94
N ARG A 66 14.62 -11.81 -6.24
CA ARG A 66 15.44 -11.14 -5.22
C ARG A 66 14.65 -10.08 -4.46
N LYS A 67 13.87 -9.27 -5.17
CA LYS A 67 13.02 -8.22 -4.62
C LYS A 67 12.02 -8.80 -3.62
N ASN A 68 11.27 -9.83 -3.99
CA ASN A 68 10.27 -10.43 -3.12
C ASN A 68 10.88 -11.10 -1.90
N LEU A 69 12.04 -11.75 -2.04
CA LEU A 69 12.77 -12.27 -0.87
C LEU A 69 13.20 -11.16 0.08
N ALA A 70 13.75 -10.06 -0.45
CA ALA A 70 14.15 -8.90 0.35
C ALA A 70 12.95 -8.27 1.08
N VAL A 71 11.85 -8.03 0.37
CA VAL A 71 10.59 -7.52 0.94
C VAL A 71 10.06 -8.46 2.02
N SER A 72 9.96 -9.76 1.73
CA SER A 72 9.47 -10.77 2.68
C SER A 72 10.28 -10.80 3.96
N ARG A 73 11.61 -10.79 3.86
CA ARG A 73 12.49 -10.86 5.04
C ARG A 73 12.40 -9.59 5.87
N VAL A 74 12.43 -8.41 5.24
CA VAL A 74 12.29 -7.13 5.97
C VAL A 74 10.91 -7.02 6.61
N LEU A 75 9.82 -7.31 5.88
CA LEU A 75 8.47 -7.27 6.40
C LEU A 75 8.29 -8.19 7.60
N SER A 76 8.82 -9.42 7.54
CA SER A 76 8.75 -10.36 8.66
C SER A 76 9.46 -9.88 9.93
N ILE A 77 10.30 -8.86 9.86
CA ILE A 77 10.99 -8.27 11.03
C ILE A 77 10.26 -7.03 11.53
N VAL A 78 9.85 -6.14 10.62
CA VAL A 78 9.30 -4.83 10.98
C VAL A 78 7.79 -4.84 11.25
N ASP A 79 7.09 -5.90 10.83
CA ASP A 79 5.65 -6.04 11.09
C ASP A 79 5.38 -6.36 12.57
N ARG A 80 4.36 -5.73 13.13
CA ARG A 80 3.99 -5.87 14.55
C ARG A 80 3.44 -7.25 14.90
N ALA A 81 2.91 -7.99 13.93
CA ALA A 81 2.44 -9.36 14.12
C ALA A 81 3.57 -10.39 14.04
N SER A 82 4.81 -9.96 13.78
CA SER A 82 5.97 -10.85 13.80
C SER A 82 6.25 -11.42 15.19
N ALA A 83 6.64 -12.69 15.24
CA ALA A 83 7.15 -13.32 16.44
C ALA A 83 8.65 -13.02 16.72
N LEU A 84 9.34 -12.34 15.79
CA LEU A 84 10.74 -11.98 15.96
C LEU A 84 10.86 -10.80 16.92
N THR A 85 11.71 -10.94 17.94
CA THR A 85 11.94 -9.87 18.93
C THR A 85 13.42 -9.79 19.31
N GLN A 86 13.90 -8.56 19.42
CA GLN A 86 15.25 -8.25 19.88
C GLN A 86 15.46 -8.55 21.38
N SER A 87 14.36 -8.69 22.13
CA SER A 87 14.35 -8.88 23.59
C SER A 87 13.84 -10.26 23.99
N GLY A 88 14.15 -10.71 25.22
CA GLY A 88 13.71 -12.00 25.74
C GLY A 88 14.84 -13.00 25.94
N SER A 89 14.60 -14.28 25.64
CA SER A 89 15.61 -15.32 25.81
C SER A 89 16.81 -15.12 24.86
N PRO A 90 18.00 -15.64 25.21
CA PRO A 90 19.16 -15.61 24.32
C PRO A 90 18.88 -16.21 22.92
N ASP A 91 18.04 -17.23 22.86
CA ASP A 91 17.63 -17.89 21.61
C ASP A 91 16.75 -16.97 20.75
N ASN A 92 15.81 -16.22 21.35
CA ASN A 92 14.99 -15.25 20.63
C ASN A 92 15.85 -14.14 20.03
N ALA A 93 16.76 -13.58 20.83
CA ALA A 93 17.68 -12.54 20.37
C ALA A 93 18.62 -13.06 19.26
N ALA A 94 19.06 -14.32 19.34
CA ALA A 94 19.85 -14.95 18.28
C ALA A 94 19.05 -15.15 16.98
N ARG A 95 17.80 -15.62 17.07
CA ARG A 95 16.90 -15.75 15.92
C ARG A 95 16.63 -14.41 15.24
N TYR A 96 16.36 -13.37 16.02
CA TYR A 96 16.17 -12.01 15.52
C TYR A 96 17.42 -11.50 14.79
N ARG A 97 18.61 -11.60 15.39
CA ARG A 97 19.88 -11.19 14.74
C ARG A 97 20.15 -11.96 13.45
N ASN A 98 19.89 -13.27 13.43
CA ASN A 98 20.04 -14.07 12.22
C ASN A 98 19.07 -13.62 11.12
N ALA A 99 17.83 -13.30 11.47
CA ALA A 99 16.85 -12.76 10.54
C ALA A 99 17.27 -11.40 9.99
N VAL A 100 17.77 -10.48 10.83
CA VAL A 100 18.31 -9.18 10.39
C VAL A 100 19.46 -9.36 9.41
N ASN A 101 20.43 -10.23 9.72
CA ASN A 101 21.54 -10.51 8.81
C ASN A 101 21.07 -11.12 7.47
N ALA A 102 20.11 -12.04 7.50
CA ALA A 102 19.55 -12.64 6.30
C ALA A 102 18.75 -11.63 5.45
N ALA A 103 18.07 -10.67 6.10
CA ALA A 103 17.35 -9.59 5.45
C ALA A 103 18.34 -8.60 4.79
N LEU A 104 19.38 -8.18 5.50
CA LEU A 104 20.44 -7.32 4.94
C LEU A 104 21.09 -7.96 3.71
N ALA A 105 21.47 -9.23 3.80
CA ALA A 105 22.06 -9.95 2.66
C ALA A 105 21.09 -10.06 1.47
N ALA A 106 19.80 -10.25 1.71
CA ALA A 106 18.79 -10.29 0.64
C ALA A 106 18.59 -8.91 -0.01
N VAL A 107 18.57 -7.84 0.78
CA VAL A 107 18.46 -6.47 0.27
C VAL A 107 19.71 -6.09 -0.54
N ASP A 108 20.92 -6.43 -0.06
CA ASP A 108 22.16 -6.19 -0.81
C ASP A 108 22.19 -6.97 -2.12
N ALA A 109 21.71 -8.22 -2.12
CA ALA A 109 21.57 -9.00 -3.34
C ALA A 109 20.54 -8.38 -4.30
N TYR A 110 19.39 -7.93 -3.81
CA TYR A 110 18.39 -7.23 -4.62
C TYR A 110 18.98 -5.95 -5.23
N ARG A 111 19.61 -5.10 -4.41
CA ARG A 111 20.29 -3.88 -4.87
C ARG A 111 21.35 -4.16 -5.94
N SER A 112 22.14 -5.20 -5.76
CA SER A 112 23.21 -5.56 -6.73
C SER A 112 22.67 -6.03 -8.08
N ALA A 113 21.43 -6.55 -8.11
CA ALA A 113 20.75 -6.93 -9.35
C ALA A 113 19.93 -5.79 -9.96
N ALA A 114 19.65 -4.72 -9.21
CA ALA A 114 18.84 -3.60 -9.67
C ALA A 114 19.52 -2.87 -10.83
N THR A 115 18.80 -2.74 -11.94
CA THR A 115 19.21 -1.98 -13.12
C THR A 115 18.43 -0.68 -13.27
N ALA A 116 17.20 -0.64 -12.74
CA ALA A 116 16.37 0.55 -12.68
C ALA A 116 16.63 1.37 -11.41
N ASN A 117 16.52 2.69 -11.54
CA ASN A 117 16.67 3.62 -10.41
C ASN A 117 15.62 3.34 -9.31
N ASP A 118 14.40 3.01 -9.70
CA ASP A 118 13.30 2.67 -8.78
C ASP A 118 13.63 1.45 -7.91
N ASP A 119 14.22 0.40 -8.49
CA ASP A 119 14.62 -0.80 -7.75
C ASP A 119 15.77 -0.51 -6.78
N ALA A 120 16.76 0.27 -7.21
CA ALA A 120 17.88 0.66 -6.36
C ALA A 120 17.39 1.51 -5.16
N ALA A 121 16.52 2.49 -5.41
CA ALA A 121 15.92 3.31 -4.38
C ALA A 121 15.01 2.50 -3.44
N LEU A 122 14.28 1.50 -3.95
CA LEU A 122 13.48 0.61 -3.11
C LEU A 122 14.39 -0.26 -2.22
N ALA A 123 15.51 -0.76 -2.72
CA ALA A 123 16.47 -1.48 -1.90
C ALA A 123 17.02 -0.59 -0.77
N ASP A 124 17.36 0.68 -1.06
CA ASP A 124 17.72 1.69 -0.06
C ASP A 124 16.60 1.91 0.97
N LEU A 125 15.34 2.01 0.52
CA LEU A 125 14.18 2.17 1.39
C LEU A 125 14.04 0.98 2.35
N LEU A 126 14.18 -0.26 1.84
CA LEU A 126 14.08 -1.50 2.62
C LEU A 126 15.19 -1.59 3.66
N GLN A 127 16.45 -1.36 3.25
CA GLN A 127 17.60 -1.37 4.15
C GLN A 127 17.48 -0.27 5.21
N GLY A 128 17.07 0.94 4.81
CA GLY A 128 16.83 2.06 5.70
C GLY A 128 15.78 1.75 6.76
N LYS A 129 14.61 1.21 6.37
CA LYS A 129 13.56 0.78 7.30
C LYS A 129 14.04 -0.30 8.28
N LEU A 130 14.79 -1.27 7.79
CA LEU A 130 15.36 -2.33 8.64
C LEU A 130 16.34 -1.75 9.68
N LEU A 131 17.26 -0.87 9.27
CA LEU A 131 18.23 -0.26 10.18
C LEU A 131 17.58 0.69 11.18
N VAL A 132 16.52 1.41 10.81
CA VAL A 132 15.75 2.23 11.75
C VAL A 132 15.04 1.36 12.78
N HIS A 133 14.49 0.22 12.36
CA HIS A 133 13.83 -0.72 13.25
C HIS A 133 14.82 -1.44 14.19
N ASP A 134 16.02 -1.77 13.70
CA ASP A 134 17.05 -2.47 14.48
C ASP A 134 17.83 -1.58 15.45
N ASP A 135 17.65 -0.26 15.37
CA ASP A 135 18.36 0.72 16.18
C ASP A 135 18.20 0.44 17.68
N SER A 136 19.33 0.35 18.37
CA SER A 136 19.39 0.16 19.81
C SER A 136 20.58 0.90 20.42
N PRO A 137 20.58 1.18 21.74
CA PRO A 137 21.74 1.76 22.41
C PRO A 137 23.04 0.96 22.24
N GLU A 138 22.93 -0.37 22.12
CA GLU A 138 24.04 -1.29 21.95
C GLU A 138 24.52 -1.39 20.49
N SER A 139 23.64 -1.12 19.53
CA SER A 139 23.92 -1.14 18.09
C SER A 139 23.20 0.02 17.40
N PRO A 140 23.72 1.26 17.55
CA PRO A 140 23.08 2.43 16.99
C PRO A 140 23.18 2.44 15.47
N SER A 141 22.03 2.47 14.80
CA SER A 141 21.89 2.41 13.34
C SER A 141 20.96 3.47 12.77
N ILE A 142 20.34 4.31 13.62
CA ILE A 142 19.37 5.33 13.21
C ILE A 142 19.92 6.29 12.15
N GLU A 143 21.14 6.82 12.31
CA GLU A 143 21.70 7.79 11.34
C GLU A 143 21.97 7.13 9.97
N SER A 144 22.47 5.89 9.96
CA SER A 144 22.68 5.12 8.73
C SER A 144 21.34 4.78 8.05
N GLY A 145 20.34 4.38 8.84
CA GLY A 145 19.00 4.11 8.33
C GLY A 145 18.34 5.35 7.73
N LEU A 146 18.43 6.51 8.40
CA LEU A 146 17.91 7.78 7.89
C LEU A 146 18.68 8.30 6.67
N ALA A 147 19.98 8.01 6.55
CA ALA A 147 20.74 8.33 5.34
C ALA A 147 20.20 7.56 4.13
N LEU A 148 20.03 6.24 4.24
CA LEU A 148 19.47 5.41 3.18
C LEU A 148 18.04 5.82 2.80
N LEU A 149 17.19 6.13 3.79
CA LEU A 149 15.84 6.63 3.52
C LEU A 149 15.84 7.99 2.80
N ARG A 150 16.82 8.85 3.10
CA ARG A 150 16.99 10.13 2.38
C ARG A 150 17.47 9.89 0.96
N ASP A 151 18.49 9.05 0.77
CA ASP A 151 19.04 8.72 -0.54
C ASP A 151 17.97 8.11 -1.44
N ALA A 152 17.14 7.20 -0.91
CA ALA A 152 15.98 6.66 -1.62
C ALA A 152 14.97 7.75 -2.04
N ALA A 153 14.64 8.67 -1.13
CA ALA A 153 13.69 9.75 -1.39
C ALA A 153 14.24 10.84 -2.33
N ASP A 154 15.57 11.02 -2.38
CA ASP A 154 16.24 11.94 -3.29
C ASP A 154 16.42 11.32 -4.68
N ALA A 155 16.62 10.00 -4.77
CA ALA A 155 16.65 9.26 -6.03
C ALA A 155 15.30 9.26 -6.77
N LEU A 156 14.19 9.32 -6.02
CA LEU A 156 12.82 9.39 -6.54
C LEU A 156 12.11 10.66 -6.03
N PRO A 157 12.46 11.86 -6.54
CA PRO A 157 12.04 13.14 -5.95
C PRO A 157 10.52 13.39 -5.99
N ASP A 158 9.80 12.73 -6.90
CA ASP A 158 8.34 12.87 -7.04
C ASP A 158 7.56 11.87 -6.18
N ARG A 159 8.25 10.95 -5.48
CA ARG A 159 7.63 9.91 -4.64
C ARG A 159 7.39 10.41 -3.21
N ALA A 160 6.19 10.97 -3.00
CA ALA A 160 5.75 11.45 -1.70
C ALA A 160 5.83 10.38 -0.60
N ASP A 161 5.57 9.12 -0.94
CA ASP A 161 5.62 7.98 -0.02
C ASP A 161 7.04 7.69 0.50
N PHE A 162 8.07 7.86 -0.33
CA PHE A 162 9.47 7.69 0.08
C PHE A 162 9.90 8.81 1.03
N ARG A 163 9.56 10.06 0.69
CA ARG A 163 9.81 11.22 1.57
C ARG A 163 9.07 11.08 2.90
N PHE A 164 7.83 10.58 2.86
CA PHE A 164 7.04 10.36 4.07
C PHE A 164 7.61 9.21 4.93
N ALA A 165 8.15 8.15 4.33
CA ALA A 165 8.81 7.08 5.08
C ALA A 165 10.02 7.59 5.89
N LEU A 166 10.82 8.51 5.33
CA LEU A 166 11.88 9.21 6.06
C LEU A 166 11.32 10.00 7.26
N ALA A 167 10.23 10.73 7.05
CA ALA A 167 9.57 11.48 8.11
C ALA A 167 9.06 10.57 9.23
N ILE A 168 8.42 9.43 8.90
CA ILE A 168 7.90 8.48 9.90
C ILE A 168 9.03 7.78 10.68
N ALA A 169 10.17 7.50 10.04
CA ALA A 169 11.34 6.98 10.73
C ALA A 169 11.86 7.97 11.79
N MET A 170 11.93 9.26 11.44
CA MET A 170 12.25 10.32 12.41
C MET A 170 11.17 10.48 13.48
N ASP A 171 9.88 10.39 13.10
CA ASP A 171 8.73 10.48 14.00
C ASP A 171 8.79 9.46 15.15
N GLY A 172 9.31 8.26 14.85
CA GLY A 172 9.45 7.15 15.79
C GLY A 172 10.70 7.21 16.69
N HIS A 173 11.69 8.05 16.37
CA HIS A 173 12.94 8.11 17.12
C HIS A 173 13.02 9.34 18.03
N ARG A 174 13.30 9.14 19.32
CA ARG A 174 13.23 10.20 20.36
C ARG A 174 14.04 11.46 20.03
N ASP A 175 15.23 11.29 19.44
CA ASP A 175 16.12 12.42 19.14
C ASP A 175 15.53 13.36 18.09
N TYR A 176 14.59 12.89 17.27
CA TYR A 176 13.94 13.67 16.22
C TYR A 176 12.51 14.05 16.61
N ALA A 177 11.84 13.18 17.37
CA ALA A 177 10.48 13.37 17.83
C ALA A 177 10.32 14.38 18.97
N ASP A 178 11.35 14.57 19.80
CA ASP A 178 11.32 15.50 20.92
C ASP A 178 11.35 16.96 20.43
N PRO A 179 10.30 17.78 20.71
CA PRO A 179 10.28 19.20 20.35
C PRO A 179 11.44 20.02 20.94
N ALA A 180 12.06 19.56 22.02
CA ALA A 180 13.21 20.22 22.63
C ALA A 180 14.54 19.88 21.92
N SER A 181 14.56 18.89 21.03
CA SER A 181 15.73 18.49 20.28
C SER A 181 15.97 19.42 19.07
N PRO A 182 17.21 19.87 18.83
CA PRO A 182 17.56 20.58 17.60
C PRO A 182 17.31 19.75 16.33
N LYS A 183 17.33 18.41 16.43
CA LYS A 183 17.07 17.54 15.26
C LYS A 183 15.59 17.50 14.86
N ALA A 184 14.67 18.00 15.69
CA ALA A 184 13.24 18.05 15.35
C ALA A 184 12.95 18.89 14.09
N VAL A 185 13.82 19.84 13.75
CA VAL A 185 13.70 20.63 12.51
C VAL A 185 13.73 19.73 11.28
N ARG A 186 14.55 18.66 11.28
CA ARG A 186 14.66 17.72 10.17
C ARG A 186 13.38 16.92 9.95
N LEU A 187 12.67 16.59 11.04
CA LEU A 187 11.36 15.94 10.97
C LEU A 187 10.31 16.89 10.36
N LEU A 188 10.29 18.15 10.79
CA LEU A 188 9.38 19.16 10.24
C LEU A 188 9.65 19.42 8.75
N GLU A 189 10.92 19.49 8.34
CA GLU A 189 11.32 19.61 6.94
C GLU A 189 10.84 18.40 6.11
N ALA A 190 11.10 17.17 6.58
CA ALA A 190 10.68 15.96 5.87
C ALA A 190 9.14 15.86 5.74
N LEU A 191 8.39 16.21 6.79
CA LEU A 191 6.92 16.26 6.73
C LEU A 191 6.41 17.37 5.79
N THR A 192 7.08 18.51 5.78
CA THR A 192 6.75 19.63 4.87
C THR A 192 6.95 19.21 3.41
N ASP A 193 8.08 18.56 3.10
CA ASP A 193 8.36 18.07 1.76
C ASP A 193 7.39 16.96 1.33
N ALA A 194 7.08 16.01 2.22
CA ALA A 194 6.10 14.98 1.92
C ALA A 194 4.71 15.57 1.62
N PHE A 195 4.26 16.55 2.40
CA PHE A 195 3.00 17.24 2.15
C PHE A 195 3.05 18.07 0.87
N ARG A 196 4.17 18.72 0.54
CA ARG A 196 4.35 19.45 -0.72
C ARG A 196 4.20 18.55 -1.94
N LEU A 197 4.68 17.30 -1.87
CA LEU A 197 4.55 16.30 -2.93
C LEU A 197 3.13 15.71 -3.02
N ALA A 198 2.41 15.66 -1.90
CA ALA A 198 1.04 15.15 -1.83
C ALA A 198 0.10 16.15 -1.13
N PRO A 199 -0.16 17.34 -1.71
CA PRO A 199 -0.84 18.44 -1.03
C PRO A 199 -2.32 18.19 -0.74
N GLN A 200 -2.92 17.16 -1.34
CA GLN A 200 -4.29 16.74 -1.07
C GLN A 200 -4.38 15.62 -0.03
N ASN A 201 -3.23 15.11 0.46
CA ASN A 201 -3.21 13.97 1.39
C ASN A 201 -3.50 14.44 2.83
N LEU A 202 -4.67 14.12 3.34
CA LEU A 202 -5.14 14.52 4.67
C LEU A 202 -4.28 13.95 5.79
N PHE A 203 -3.71 12.76 5.62
CA PHE A 203 -2.85 12.13 6.62
C PHE A 203 -1.50 12.84 6.75
N ALA A 204 -0.86 13.19 5.63
CA ALA A 204 0.37 13.97 5.60
C ALA A 204 0.17 15.35 6.23
N LEU A 205 -0.92 16.04 5.86
CA LEU A 205 -1.33 17.31 6.46
C LEU A 205 -1.51 17.19 7.98
N GLN A 206 -2.25 16.19 8.44
CA GLN A 206 -2.52 15.96 9.85
C GLN A 206 -1.23 15.73 10.65
N LYS A 207 -0.31 14.90 10.12
CA LYS A 207 0.99 14.64 10.76
C LYS A 207 1.87 15.89 10.82
N LEU A 208 1.97 16.63 9.73
CA LEU A 208 2.70 17.91 9.68
C LEU A 208 2.14 18.90 10.71
N MET A 209 0.82 19.12 10.69
CA MET A 209 0.14 20.07 11.57
C MET A 209 0.34 19.73 13.05
N GLN A 210 0.17 18.46 13.44
CA GLN A 210 0.39 18.03 14.83
C GLN A 210 1.85 18.20 15.25
N ARG A 211 2.81 17.87 14.38
CA ARG A 211 4.24 18.02 14.70
C ARG A 211 4.67 19.47 14.82
N GLN A 212 4.20 20.34 13.92
CA GLN A 212 4.40 21.78 14.06
C GLN A 212 3.80 22.28 15.38
N ALA A 213 2.58 21.85 15.74
CA ALA A 213 1.92 22.26 16.98
C ALA A 213 2.73 21.92 18.23
N LEU A 214 3.28 20.72 18.29
CA LEU A 214 4.14 20.27 19.40
C LEU A 214 5.45 21.06 19.48
N CYS A 215 5.93 21.60 18.36
CA CYS A 215 7.20 22.32 18.24
C CYS A 215 7.09 23.85 18.44
N LEU A 216 5.88 24.41 18.60
CA LEU A 216 5.66 25.87 18.73
C LEU A 216 6.41 26.50 19.93
N ASN A 217 6.62 25.73 20.99
CA ASN A 217 7.30 26.18 22.21
C ASN A 217 8.75 25.68 22.32
N SER A 218 9.35 25.22 21.22
CA SER A 218 10.74 24.78 21.25
C SER A 218 11.68 25.91 21.70
N LYS A 219 12.71 25.54 22.46
CA LYS A 219 13.80 26.45 22.84
C LYS A 219 14.78 26.67 21.70
N ASP A 220 14.78 25.78 20.71
CA ASP A 220 15.61 25.91 19.52
C ASP A 220 14.96 26.89 18.53
N PRO A 221 15.65 27.97 18.13
CA PRO A 221 15.09 28.97 17.22
C PRO A 221 14.69 28.40 15.85
N ALA A 222 15.46 27.47 15.29
CA ALA A 222 15.19 26.90 13.96
C ALA A 222 13.98 25.97 13.98
N VAL A 223 13.85 25.16 15.04
CA VAL A 223 12.65 24.32 15.25
C VAL A 223 11.41 25.19 15.39
N ARG A 224 11.48 26.27 16.18
CA ARG A 224 10.36 27.20 16.37
C ARG A 224 9.98 27.92 15.07
N GLU A 225 10.97 28.35 14.28
CA GLU A 225 10.74 28.97 12.98
C GLU A 225 10.02 28.01 12.02
N ALA A 226 10.49 26.77 11.92
CA ALA A 226 9.83 25.74 11.11
C ALA A 226 8.41 25.40 11.61
N ALA A 227 8.20 25.40 12.93
CA ALA A 227 6.90 25.16 13.55
C ALA A 227 5.88 26.29 13.30
N LEU A 228 6.33 27.55 13.21
CA LEU A 228 5.45 28.70 12.99
C LEU A 228 4.76 28.72 11.62
N LYS A 229 5.25 27.91 10.67
CA LYS A 229 4.56 27.63 9.40
C LYS A 229 3.23 26.89 9.59
N ILE A 230 2.86 26.50 10.82
CA ILE A 230 1.56 25.89 11.13
C ILE A 230 0.38 26.75 10.68
N THR A 231 0.52 28.08 10.61
CA THR A 231 -0.54 28.97 10.13
C THR A 231 -0.92 28.67 8.68
N GLU A 232 0.09 28.47 7.82
CA GLU A 232 -0.09 28.03 6.42
C GLU A 232 -0.72 26.64 6.37
N THR A 233 -0.23 25.70 7.19
CA THR A 233 -0.76 24.34 7.28
C THR A 233 -2.23 24.33 7.73
N MET A 234 -2.62 25.16 8.70
CA MET A 234 -4.01 25.29 9.16
C MET A 234 -4.92 25.89 8.09
N SER A 235 -4.43 26.85 7.31
CA SER A 235 -5.18 27.40 6.18
C SER A 235 -5.38 26.34 5.09
N ALA A 236 -4.35 25.55 4.77
CA ALA A 236 -4.47 24.41 3.86
C ALA A 236 -5.47 23.37 4.38
N ALA A 237 -5.43 23.07 5.68
CA ALA A 237 -6.41 22.18 6.32
C ALA A 237 -7.83 22.70 6.21
N ALA A 238 -8.07 23.99 6.48
CA ALA A 238 -9.40 24.58 6.34
C ALA A 238 -9.96 24.46 4.91
N GLU A 239 -9.10 24.55 3.89
CA GLU A 239 -9.50 24.37 2.49
C GLU A 239 -9.85 22.92 2.16
N LEU A 240 -8.95 21.98 2.49
CA LEU A 240 -9.12 20.56 2.18
C LEU A 240 -10.29 19.92 2.92
N LEU A 241 -10.67 20.47 4.08
CA LEU A 241 -11.77 19.96 4.90
C LEU A 241 -13.15 20.43 4.44
N LYS A 242 -13.27 21.35 3.47
CA LYS A 242 -14.57 21.84 2.97
C LYS A 242 -15.55 20.71 2.62
N PRO A 243 -15.16 19.65 1.88
CA PRO A 243 -16.08 18.57 1.54
C PRO A 243 -16.53 17.74 2.75
N LEU A 244 -15.76 17.73 3.84
CA LEU A 244 -15.97 16.88 5.01
C LEU A 244 -16.62 17.61 6.20
N ASN A 245 -16.52 18.94 6.24
CA ASN A 245 -16.85 19.73 7.44
C ASN A 245 -18.29 19.56 7.91
N GLU A 246 -19.27 19.52 6.99
CA GLU A 246 -20.68 19.34 7.37
C GLU A 246 -20.93 17.96 8.00
N SER A 247 -20.33 16.90 7.46
CA SER A 247 -20.42 15.55 8.04
C SER A 247 -19.79 15.52 9.43
N ILE A 248 -18.57 16.06 9.56
CA ILE A 248 -17.84 16.12 10.83
C ILE A 248 -18.62 16.93 11.87
N LYS A 249 -19.16 18.09 11.49
CA LYS A 249 -19.97 18.96 12.35
C LYS A 249 -21.20 18.24 12.88
N LYS A 250 -21.90 17.49 12.03
CA LYS A 250 -23.07 16.70 12.43
C LYS A 250 -22.71 15.58 13.41
N GLN A 251 -21.60 14.86 13.17
CA GLN A 251 -21.20 13.71 13.98
C GLN A 251 -20.51 14.09 15.30
N ARG A 252 -19.66 15.13 15.27
CA ARG A 252 -18.75 15.51 16.35
C ARG A 252 -19.16 16.80 17.06
N ARG A 253 -20.15 17.53 16.54
CA ARG A 253 -20.62 18.84 17.05
C ARG A 253 -19.51 19.89 17.09
N VAL A 254 -18.56 19.80 16.17
CA VAL A 254 -17.40 20.70 16.05
C VAL A 254 -17.32 21.20 14.61
N ASP A 255 -17.22 22.51 14.45
CA ASP A 255 -16.91 23.14 13.16
C ASP A 255 -15.38 23.28 13.03
N LEU A 256 -14.75 22.37 12.30
CA LEU A 256 -13.29 22.34 12.18
C LEU A 256 -12.77 23.54 11.39
N ILE A 257 -13.47 23.90 10.31
CA ILE A 257 -13.08 25.05 9.47
C ILE A 257 -13.18 26.34 10.27
N GLU A 258 -14.28 26.57 11.00
CA GLU A 258 -14.42 27.76 11.84
C GLU A 258 -13.31 27.82 12.90
N ASN A 259 -13.03 26.70 13.58
CA ASN A 259 -11.99 26.65 14.61
C ASN A 259 -10.59 26.96 14.08
N LEU A 260 -10.21 26.37 12.94
CA LEU A 260 -8.90 26.59 12.31
C LEU A 260 -8.77 28.02 11.78
N THR A 261 -9.78 28.51 11.06
CA THR A 261 -9.76 29.86 10.48
C THR A 261 -9.74 30.94 11.56
N LYS A 262 -10.51 30.76 12.65
CA LYS A 262 -10.49 31.67 13.81
C LYS A 262 -9.14 31.66 14.52
N ALA A 263 -8.52 30.49 14.69
CA ALA A 263 -7.20 30.38 15.30
C ALA A 263 -6.13 31.15 14.50
N VAL A 264 -6.13 30.99 13.17
CA VAL A 264 -5.22 31.72 12.29
C VAL A 264 -5.50 33.23 12.31
N ALA A 265 -6.77 33.64 12.24
CA ALA A 265 -7.16 35.05 12.20
C ALA A 265 -6.89 35.81 13.52
N THR A 266 -6.88 35.11 14.66
CA THR A 266 -6.66 35.71 15.99
C THR A 266 -5.19 35.63 16.45
N PHE A 267 -4.34 34.94 15.71
CA PHE A 267 -2.92 34.84 16.03
C PHE A 267 -2.17 36.12 15.66
N ASP A 268 -1.61 36.76 16.67
CA ASP A 268 -0.89 38.05 16.58
C ASP A 268 0.65 37.90 16.60
N GLY A 269 1.15 36.67 16.61
CA GLY A 269 2.58 36.36 16.72
C GLY A 269 3.13 36.30 18.16
N ASN A 270 2.40 36.79 19.16
CA ASN A 270 2.91 36.91 20.54
C ASN A 270 2.77 35.62 21.35
N ASN A 271 1.74 34.81 21.08
CA ASN A 271 1.50 33.55 21.78
C ASN A 271 1.31 32.37 20.81
N PRO A 272 2.41 31.77 20.30
CA PRO A 272 2.34 30.61 19.41
C PRO A 272 1.53 29.45 19.99
N ALA A 273 1.55 29.24 21.31
CA ALA A 273 0.81 28.16 21.96
C ALA A 273 -0.71 28.22 21.75
N ALA A 274 -1.27 29.38 21.39
CA ALA A 274 -2.69 29.52 21.04
C ALA A 274 -3.09 28.66 19.83
N LEU A 275 -2.14 28.35 18.94
CA LEU A 275 -2.38 27.50 17.75
C LEU A 275 -2.35 26.00 18.07
N MET A 276 -1.77 25.60 19.21
CA MET A 276 -1.59 24.18 19.53
C MET A 276 -2.93 23.45 19.72
N GLY A 277 -3.85 24.02 20.50
CA GLY A 277 -5.15 23.41 20.80
C GLY A 277 -5.97 23.10 19.54
N PRO A 278 -6.23 24.10 18.67
CA PRO A 278 -6.95 23.91 17.41
C PRO A 278 -6.28 22.88 16.47
N ALA A 279 -4.94 22.92 16.33
CA ALA A 279 -4.21 21.95 15.51
C ALA A 279 -4.36 20.51 16.02
N MET A 280 -4.19 20.30 17.33
CA MET A 280 -4.30 18.98 17.94
C MET A 280 -5.74 18.44 17.84
N MET A 281 -6.74 19.31 18.04
CA MET A 281 -8.15 18.95 17.86
C MET A 281 -8.44 18.50 16.42
N ALA A 282 -8.03 19.29 15.43
CA ALA A 282 -8.23 18.96 14.03
C ALA A 282 -7.53 17.64 13.65
N GLY A 283 -6.28 17.44 14.08
CA GLY A 283 -5.57 16.18 13.83
C GLY A 283 -6.25 14.95 14.45
N ASN A 284 -6.76 15.07 15.68
CA ASN A 284 -7.46 13.97 16.36
C ASN A 284 -8.81 13.65 15.72
N LEU A 285 -9.52 14.67 15.21
CA LEU A 285 -10.79 14.47 14.51
C LEU A 285 -10.59 13.91 13.10
N LEU A 286 -9.46 14.20 12.46
CA LEU A 286 -9.13 13.66 11.14
C LEU A 286 -8.71 12.19 11.16
N LEU A 287 -8.02 11.75 12.20
CA LEU A 287 -7.47 10.39 12.30
C LEU A 287 -8.50 9.27 12.03
N PRO A 288 -9.73 9.29 12.60
CA PRO A 288 -10.74 8.27 12.32
C PRO A 288 -11.50 8.47 11.00
N GLU A 289 -11.33 9.58 10.28
CA GLU A 289 -12.05 9.84 9.03
C GLU A 289 -11.57 8.90 7.91
N ILE A 290 -12.53 8.31 7.19
CA ILE A 290 -12.24 7.31 6.13
C ILE A 290 -11.33 7.90 5.06
N ALA A 291 -11.56 9.15 4.64
CA ALA A 291 -10.71 9.83 3.67
C ALA A 291 -9.25 9.91 4.14
N THR A 292 -9.02 10.25 5.41
CA THR A 292 -7.69 10.27 6.02
C THR A 292 -7.06 8.88 6.06
N GLN A 293 -7.82 7.82 6.36
CA GLN A 293 -7.32 6.44 6.38
C GLN A 293 -6.94 5.94 4.97
N ILE A 294 -7.71 6.32 3.94
CA ILE A 294 -7.36 6.03 2.54
C ILE A 294 -6.04 6.73 2.18
N ASP A 295 -5.93 8.00 2.52
CA ASP A 295 -4.72 8.79 2.28
C ASP A 295 -3.51 8.27 3.05
N GLN A 296 -3.71 7.76 4.26
CA GLN A 296 -2.68 7.07 5.03
C GLN A 296 -2.13 5.87 4.25
N ARG A 297 -3.00 5.00 3.70
CA ARG A 297 -2.55 3.83 2.92
C ARG A 297 -1.77 4.26 1.66
N ARG A 298 -2.18 5.34 1.01
CA ARG A 298 -1.52 5.86 -0.21
C ARG A 298 -0.10 6.37 0.04
N ILE A 299 0.14 7.05 1.16
CA ILE A 299 1.44 7.69 1.45
C ILE A 299 2.32 6.90 2.41
N ASN A 300 1.75 6.10 3.32
CA ASN A 300 2.46 5.24 4.25
C ASN A 300 2.25 3.78 3.85
N ARG A 301 2.71 3.43 2.65
CA ARG A 301 2.52 2.11 2.05
C ARG A 301 3.06 1.00 2.94
N ASN A 302 2.30 -0.09 3.04
CA ASN A 302 2.81 -1.32 3.65
C ASN A 302 3.91 -1.91 2.74
N LEU A 303 4.92 -2.58 3.32
CA LEU A 303 5.96 -3.21 2.50
C LEU A 303 5.42 -4.27 1.54
N LEU A 304 4.29 -4.89 1.87
CA LEU A 304 3.57 -5.82 1.01
C LEU A 304 3.21 -5.20 -0.35
N GLU A 305 2.92 -3.90 -0.39
CA GLU A 305 2.60 -3.17 -1.64
C GLU A 305 3.81 -3.03 -2.58
N TYR A 306 5.01 -3.40 -2.13
CA TYR A 306 6.20 -3.45 -2.98
C TYR A 306 6.47 -4.85 -3.54
N LEU A 307 5.72 -5.89 -3.16
CA LEU A 307 5.87 -7.20 -3.81
C LEU A 307 5.56 -7.08 -5.32
N SER A 308 6.31 -7.84 -6.12
CA SER A 308 5.95 -8.10 -7.51
C SER A 308 5.10 -9.37 -7.57
N THR A 309 3.87 -9.27 -8.05
CA THR A 309 2.96 -10.41 -8.24
C THR A 309 3.23 -11.18 -9.53
N ASP A 310 3.91 -10.53 -10.48
CA ASP A 310 4.18 -11.06 -11.80
C ASP A 310 5.68 -11.02 -12.11
N PHE A 311 6.12 -11.93 -12.96
CA PHE A 311 7.45 -11.86 -13.56
C PHE A 311 7.50 -10.84 -14.69
N ASP A 312 8.71 -10.44 -15.08
CA ASP A 312 8.92 -9.61 -16.26
C ASP A 312 8.47 -10.32 -17.57
N GLU A 313 8.32 -9.51 -18.62
CA GLU A 313 7.88 -9.98 -19.94
C GLU A 313 8.86 -11.02 -20.52
N ASP A 314 10.16 -10.86 -20.27
CA ASP A 314 11.20 -11.76 -20.76
C ASP A 314 11.06 -13.17 -20.16
N PHE A 315 10.88 -13.27 -18.85
CA PHE A 315 10.60 -14.53 -18.16
C PHE A 315 9.30 -15.15 -18.66
N THR A 316 8.25 -14.34 -18.80
CA THR A 316 6.93 -14.79 -19.26
C THR A 316 7.00 -15.39 -20.67
N ALA A 317 7.66 -14.70 -21.61
CA ALA A 317 7.87 -15.19 -22.96
C ALA A 317 8.71 -16.48 -23.00
N ALA A 318 9.76 -16.56 -22.18
CA ALA A 318 10.60 -17.75 -22.11
C ALA A 318 9.86 -18.96 -21.50
N ALA A 319 9.02 -18.73 -20.50
CA ALA A 319 8.15 -19.75 -19.90
C ALA A 319 7.11 -20.27 -20.91
N GLU A 320 6.52 -19.39 -21.72
CA GLU A 320 5.60 -19.76 -22.80
C GLU A 320 6.28 -20.62 -23.87
N GLN A 321 7.47 -20.21 -24.33
CA GLN A 321 8.25 -20.99 -25.29
C GLN A 321 8.65 -22.37 -24.75
N ALA A 322 8.89 -22.47 -23.44
CA ALA A 322 9.14 -23.75 -22.77
C ALA A 322 7.88 -24.59 -22.55
N GLY A 323 6.69 -24.08 -22.89
CA GLY A 323 5.40 -24.75 -22.70
C GLY A 323 5.01 -24.88 -21.22
N ALA A 324 5.45 -23.94 -20.38
CA ALA A 324 5.17 -23.93 -18.94
C ALA A 324 3.73 -23.48 -18.62
N TYR A 325 3.11 -22.67 -19.47
CA TYR A 325 1.68 -22.36 -19.35
C TYR A 325 0.85 -23.56 -19.82
N PRO A 326 -0.16 -23.97 -19.05
CA PRO A 326 -1.10 -24.98 -19.52
C PRO A 326 -1.84 -24.45 -20.75
N GLU A 327 -2.15 -25.32 -21.71
CA GLU A 327 -3.10 -24.98 -22.77
C GLU A 327 -4.41 -24.55 -22.11
N GLN A 328 -4.75 -23.27 -22.24
CA GLN A 328 -6.05 -22.75 -21.81
C GLN A 328 -7.12 -23.50 -22.63
N PRO A 329 -8.14 -24.10 -21.99
CA PRO A 329 -9.24 -24.66 -22.76
C PRO A 329 -9.81 -23.54 -23.64
N PRO A 330 -10.15 -23.82 -24.90
CA PRO A 330 -10.69 -22.81 -25.78
C PRO A 330 -11.90 -22.16 -25.11
N SER A 331 -11.92 -20.84 -25.03
CA SER A 331 -13.09 -20.11 -24.53
C SER A 331 -14.28 -20.48 -25.41
N VAL A 332 -15.18 -21.31 -24.89
CA VAL A 332 -16.38 -21.72 -25.61
C VAL A 332 -17.35 -20.55 -25.52
N VAL A 333 -17.34 -19.69 -26.54
CA VAL A 333 -18.41 -18.72 -26.75
C VAL A 333 -19.66 -19.54 -27.10
N GLN A 334 -20.51 -19.78 -26.10
CA GLN A 334 -21.82 -20.37 -26.34
C GLN A 334 -22.66 -19.38 -27.13
N SER A 335 -23.36 -19.86 -28.15
CA SER A 335 -24.30 -19.04 -28.88
C SER A 335 -25.39 -18.57 -27.93
N PHE A 336 -25.50 -17.26 -27.71
CA PHE A 336 -26.61 -16.67 -27.00
C PHE A 336 -27.90 -16.93 -27.79
N ALA A 337 -28.85 -17.65 -27.19
CA ALA A 337 -30.21 -17.65 -27.69
C ALA A 337 -30.84 -16.31 -27.28
N VAL A 338 -31.46 -15.62 -28.25
CA VAL A 338 -32.32 -14.47 -27.91
C VAL A 338 -33.43 -15.01 -27.03
N ALA A 339 -33.38 -14.68 -25.73
CA ALA A 339 -34.44 -14.99 -24.80
C ALA A 339 -35.51 -13.90 -24.89
N ASP A 340 -36.76 -14.31 -24.99
CA ASP A 340 -37.89 -13.42 -24.76
C ASP A 340 -37.87 -12.97 -23.30
N GLY A 341 -38.23 -11.71 -23.04
CA GLY A 341 -38.41 -11.20 -21.68
C GLY A 341 -37.65 -9.93 -21.35
N LEU A 342 -36.76 -9.42 -22.20
CA LEU A 342 -36.22 -8.05 -22.05
C LEU A 342 -37.28 -6.99 -22.42
N PRO A 343 -37.23 -5.79 -21.83
CA PRO A 343 -38.12 -4.71 -22.23
C PRO A 343 -37.87 -4.33 -23.69
N LYS A 344 -38.94 -4.01 -24.41
CA LYS A 344 -38.85 -3.57 -25.81
C LYS A 344 -38.37 -2.12 -25.87
N LEU A 345 -37.05 -1.94 -25.90
CA LEU A 345 -36.40 -0.63 -25.99
C LEU A 345 -35.89 -0.39 -27.42
N THR A 346 -35.97 0.86 -27.88
CA THR A 346 -35.42 1.31 -29.18
C THR A 346 -34.50 2.50 -28.93
N GLY A 347 -33.53 2.75 -29.81
CA GLY A 347 -32.61 3.90 -29.65
C GLY A 347 -31.61 3.76 -28.50
N VAL A 348 -31.43 2.54 -27.98
CA VAL A 348 -30.43 2.24 -26.95
C VAL A 348 -29.04 2.27 -27.60
N THR A 349 -28.13 3.05 -27.02
CA THR A 349 -26.74 3.21 -27.48
C THR A 349 -25.77 2.39 -26.65
N ASP A 350 -26.15 2.03 -25.42
CA ASP A 350 -25.35 1.20 -24.51
C ASP A 350 -26.24 0.39 -23.56
N VAL A 351 -25.78 -0.80 -23.17
CA VAL A 351 -26.50 -1.73 -22.29
C VAL A 351 -25.53 -2.35 -21.30
N ASP A 352 -25.92 -2.39 -20.04
CA ASP A 352 -25.19 -3.07 -18.97
C ASP A 352 -26.17 -3.71 -17.98
N TYR A 353 -25.68 -4.58 -17.11
CA TYR A 353 -26.47 -5.29 -16.10
C TYR A 353 -25.78 -5.25 -14.75
N LEU A 354 -26.47 -4.77 -13.73
CA LEU A 354 -25.99 -4.72 -12.36
C LEU A 354 -27.17 -4.64 -11.40
N ASP A 355 -27.07 -5.27 -10.24
CA ASP A 355 -28.03 -5.09 -9.14
C ASP A 355 -27.92 -3.67 -8.56
N MET A 356 -28.80 -2.77 -9.00
CA MET A 356 -28.77 -1.35 -8.60
C MET A 356 -29.61 -1.07 -7.35
N ASN A 357 -30.44 -2.02 -6.94
CA ASN A 357 -31.34 -1.90 -5.81
C ASN A 357 -30.95 -2.78 -4.61
N LEU A 358 -29.90 -3.60 -4.76
CA LEU A 358 -29.33 -4.53 -3.79
C LEU A 358 -30.30 -5.65 -3.37
N ASP A 359 -31.14 -6.13 -4.30
CA ASP A 359 -32.08 -7.23 -4.07
C ASP A 359 -31.52 -8.62 -4.43
N GLY A 360 -30.30 -8.67 -4.97
CA GLY A 360 -29.59 -9.87 -5.40
C GLY A 360 -29.86 -10.28 -6.86
N PHE A 361 -30.58 -9.47 -7.63
CA PHE A 361 -30.88 -9.73 -9.05
C PHE A 361 -30.42 -8.57 -9.93
N ASP A 362 -29.87 -8.91 -11.10
CA ASP A 362 -29.38 -7.90 -12.03
C ASP A 362 -30.52 -7.03 -12.60
N ASP A 363 -30.37 -5.72 -12.47
CA ASP A 363 -31.17 -4.73 -13.16
C ASP A 363 -30.58 -4.45 -14.56
N LEU A 364 -31.45 -4.15 -15.52
CA LEU A 364 -31.05 -3.73 -16.87
C LEU A 364 -30.82 -2.23 -16.87
N ILE A 365 -29.62 -1.82 -17.25
CA ILE A 365 -29.24 -0.41 -17.33
C ILE A 365 -28.99 -0.07 -18.78
N THR A 366 -29.53 1.06 -19.24
CA THR A 366 -29.45 1.47 -20.64
C THR A 366 -29.09 2.93 -20.78
N ALA A 367 -28.26 3.25 -21.77
CA ALA A 367 -28.12 4.61 -22.29
C ALA A 367 -29.06 4.75 -23.50
N ARG A 368 -30.09 5.60 -23.38
CA ARG A 368 -31.08 5.84 -24.44
C ARG A 368 -31.45 7.32 -24.49
N ASP A 369 -31.51 7.88 -25.70
CA ASP A 369 -31.90 9.27 -25.93
C ASP A 369 -31.08 10.29 -25.12
N GLY A 370 -29.81 9.97 -24.83
CA GLY A 370 -28.91 10.80 -24.04
C GLY A 370 -29.09 10.66 -22.52
N ARG A 371 -29.88 9.68 -22.05
CA ARG A 371 -30.18 9.45 -20.64
C ARG A 371 -29.84 8.03 -20.23
N ILE A 372 -29.45 7.87 -18.97
CA ILE A 372 -29.36 6.57 -18.30
C ILE A 372 -30.73 6.22 -17.73
N GLU A 373 -31.23 5.03 -18.06
CA GLU A 373 -32.46 4.42 -17.54
C GLU A 373 -32.13 3.06 -16.91
N VAL A 374 -32.73 2.78 -15.75
CA VAL A 374 -32.60 1.49 -15.05
C VAL A 374 -33.96 0.82 -15.01
N TYR A 375 -34.01 -0.44 -15.43
CA TYR A 375 -35.19 -1.29 -15.44
C TYR A 375 -34.96 -2.48 -14.52
N THR A 376 -35.96 -2.81 -13.69
CA THR A 376 -35.92 -3.94 -12.77
C THR A 376 -37.12 -4.86 -13.01
N ARG A 377 -36.93 -6.17 -12.83
CA ARG A 377 -38.03 -7.14 -12.70
C ARG A 377 -38.12 -7.75 -11.30
N GLY A 378 -37.27 -7.27 -10.37
CA GLY A 378 -37.07 -7.86 -9.06
C GLY A 378 -36.74 -9.35 -9.12
N THR A 379 -37.17 -10.08 -8.10
CA THR A 379 -36.82 -11.50 -7.91
C THR A 379 -37.64 -12.50 -8.75
N ASP A 380 -38.71 -12.06 -9.41
CA ASP A 380 -39.53 -12.90 -10.30
C ASP A 380 -39.04 -12.78 -11.74
N LEU A 381 -38.35 -13.82 -12.22
CA LEU A 381 -37.81 -13.87 -13.57
C LEU A 381 -38.88 -13.79 -14.67
N ASN A 382 -40.15 -14.03 -14.34
CA ASN A 382 -41.29 -13.94 -15.26
C ASN A 382 -42.04 -12.60 -15.18
N ALA A 383 -41.68 -11.71 -14.25
CA ALA A 383 -42.29 -10.40 -14.14
C ALA A 383 -41.89 -9.49 -15.31
N GLU A 384 -42.75 -8.52 -15.60
CA GLU A 384 -42.42 -7.47 -16.57
C GLU A 384 -41.34 -6.54 -16.00
N TRP A 385 -40.41 -6.13 -16.87
CA TRP A 385 -39.44 -5.10 -16.51
C TRP A 385 -40.14 -3.76 -16.33
N THR A 386 -39.87 -3.13 -15.19
CA THR A 386 -40.39 -1.82 -14.82
C THR A 386 -39.25 -0.83 -14.70
N GLN A 387 -39.44 0.38 -15.19
CA GLN A 387 -38.42 1.42 -15.07
C GLN A 387 -38.33 1.90 -13.63
N MET A 388 -37.20 1.65 -12.98
CA MET A 388 -36.92 2.06 -11.61
C MET A 388 -36.37 3.48 -11.54
N MET A 389 -35.51 3.86 -12.49
CA MET A 389 -34.77 5.11 -12.44
C MET A 389 -34.54 5.68 -13.83
N THR A 390 -34.53 7.01 -13.92
CA THR A 390 -34.00 7.72 -15.08
C THR A 390 -33.18 8.91 -14.60
N SER A 391 -31.97 9.04 -15.13
CA SER A 391 -31.13 10.21 -14.93
C SER A 391 -31.83 11.52 -15.32
N PRO A 392 -31.57 12.64 -14.64
CA PRO A 392 -32.19 13.92 -14.99
C PRO A 392 -31.90 14.35 -16.42
N ASP A 393 -32.85 15.04 -17.06
CA ASP A 393 -32.65 15.67 -18.36
C ASP A 393 -31.92 17.01 -18.16
N VAL A 394 -30.59 16.99 -18.26
CA VAL A 394 -29.73 18.17 -18.06
C VAL A 394 -29.21 18.64 -19.41
N GLU A 395 -29.49 19.90 -19.75
CA GLU A 395 -29.03 20.51 -20.99
C GLU A 395 -27.49 20.42 -21.12
N GLY A 396 -27.02 19.82 -22.22
CA GLY A 396 -25.59 19.63 -22.50
C GLY A 396 -24.99 18.30 -22.02
N LEU A 397 -25.71 17.51 -21.21
CA LEU A 397 -25.35 16.15 -20.85
C LEU A 397 -26.13 15.16 -21.72
N ARG A 398 -25.44 14.47 -22.63
CA ARG A 398 -26.00 13.36 -23.40
C ARG A 398 -25.15 12.11 -23.17
N SER A 399 -25.72 11.15 -22.44
CA SER A 399 -25.10 9.85 -22.20
C SER A 399 -25.35 8.93 -23.39
N GLU A 400 -24.32 8.71 -24.20
CA GLU A 400 -24.33 7.69 -25.27
C GLU A 400 -23.70 6.37 -24.82
N ARG A 401 -22.85 6.43 -23.80
CA ARG A 401 -22.17 5.30 -23.18
C ARG A 401 -22.17 5.45 -21.67
N MET A 402 -22.01 4.34 -20.98
CA MET A 402 -21.92 4.31 -19.53
C MET A 402 -20.81 3.36 -19.09
N LEU A 403 -20.28 3.63 -17.90
CA LEU A 403 -19.42 2.72 -17.16
C LEU A 403 -20.03 2.62 -15.77
N LEU A 404 -20.40 1.41 -15.38
CA LEU A 404 -20.87 1.12 -14.04
C LEU A 404 -19.67 0.79 -13.17
N VAL A 405 -19.55 1.49 -12.05
CA VAL A 405 -18.48 1.28 -11.08
C VAL A 405 -19.10 1.28 -9.69
N ASP A 406 -18.94 0.17 -8.99
CA ASP A 406 -19.16 0.12 -7.56
C ASP A 406 -17.95 0.78 -6.85
N ILE A 407 -18.22 1.86 -6.11
CA ILE A 407 -17.19 2.68 -5.46
C ILE A 407 -17.27 2.52 -3.94
N ASP A 408 -18.35 1.96 -3.41
CA ASP A 408 -18.43 1.72 -1.99
C ASP A 408 -17.58 0.50 -1.59
N ARG A 409 -17.21 0.48 -0.31
CA ARG A 409 -16.30 -0.52 0.25
C ARG A 409 -17.09 -1.57 1.00
N ASP A 410 -18.11 -2.10 0.36
CA ASP A 410 -18.87 -3.20 0.94
C ASP A 410 -17.99 -4.43 1.15
N TYR A 411 -16.80 -4.50 0.54
CA TYR A 411 -15.77 -5.50 0.88
C TYR A 411 -15.30 -5.45 2.35
N ASP A 412 -15.15 -4.25 2.95
CA ASP A 412 -14.76 -4.11 4.37
C ASP A 412 -15.92 -4.47 5.32
N ARG A 413 -17.17 -4.51 4.82
CA ARG A 413 -18.38 -4.87 5.58
C ARG A 413 -18.91 -6.27 5.28
N ALA A 414 -18.52 -6.86 4.15
CA ALA A 414 -18.98 -8.17 3.67
C ALA A 414 -18.71 -9.26 4.72
N LEU A 415 -17.59 -9.23 5.42
CA LEU A 415 -17.32 -10.20 6.50
C LEU A 415 -18.31 -10.09 7.68
N SER A 416 -18.83 -8.89 7.96
CA SER A 416 -19.82 -8.68 9.03
C SER A 416 -21.28 -8.84 8.59
N ASP A 417 -21.55 -8.76 7.28
CA ASP A 417 -22.89 -8.88 6.69
C ASP A 417 -23.17 -10.24 6.03
N ILE A 418 -22.19 -11.14 5.95
CA ILE A 418 -22.40 -12.58 5.71
C ILE A 418 -23.13 -13.16 6.94
N LYS A 419 -24.45 -12.94 7.00
CA LYS A 419 -25.36 -13.50 8.03
C LYS A 419 -25.66 -14.97 7.80
N SER A 420 -25.07 -15.59 6.80
CA SER A 420 -25.24 -17.01 6.47
C SER A 420 -23.93 -17.58 5.98
N PRO A 421 -23.41 -18.65 6.59
CA PRO A 421 -22.11 -19.19 6.23
C PRO A 421 -22.14 -19.71 4.79
N HIS A 422 -21.52 -18.96 3.88
CA HIS A 422 -21.22 -19.48 2.55
C HIS A 422 -20.00 -20.40 2.63
N LEU A 423 -20.12 -21.59 2.06
CA LEU A 423 -19.03 -22.52 1.87
C LEU A 423 -18.05 -21.93 0.84
N LEU A 424 -16.90 -21.44 1.29
CA LEU A 424 -15.82 -21.00 0.42
C LEU A 424 -14.88 -22.18 0.14
N ARG A 425 -14.38 -22.30 -1.09
CA ARG A 425 -13.33 -23.29 -1.39
C ARG A 425 -12.00 -22.80 -0.85
N ASP A 426 -11.31 -23.62 -0.08
CA ASP A 426 -9.95 -23.36 0.35
C ASP A 426 -8.91 -23.72 -0.74
N ALA A 427 -7.63 -23.54 -0.41
CA ALA A 427 -6.51 -23.78 -1.32
C ALA A 427 -6.39 -25.24 -1.81
N ASP A 428 -6.98 -26.20 -1.09
CA ASP A 428 -7.00 -27.62 -1.45
C ASP A 428 -8.27 -27.98 -2.27
N GLY A 429 -9.16 -27.01 -2.49
CA GLY A 429 -10.44 -27.17 -3.18
C GLY A 429 -11.57 -27.64 -2.28
N ASP A 430 -11.34 -27.73 -0.96
CA ASP A 430 -12.31 -28.15 0.04
C ASP A 430 -13.23 -26.99 0.42
N LEU A 431 -14.53 -27.27 0.52
CA LEU A 431 -15.51 -26.28 0.92
C LEU A 431 -15.50 -26.12 2.44
N LYS A 432 -15.07 -24.96 2.95
CA LYS A 432 -15.02 -24.62 4.37
C LYS A 432 -15.79 -23.33 4.65
N ILE A 433 -16.35 -23.24 5.86
CA ILE A 433 -16.90 -21.99 6.38
C ILE A 433 -15.73 -21.23 7.01
N PRO A 434 -15.41 -20.01 6.56
CA PRO A 434 -14.38 -19.21 7.20
C PRO A 434 -14.78 -18.93 8.65
N THR A 435 -13.94 -19.32 9.59
CA THR A 435 -14.10 -18.95 11.00
C THR A 435 -13.42 -17.61 11.24
N ASP A 436 -14.16 -16.65 11.79
CA ASP A 436 -13.59 -15.39 12.27
C ASP A 436 -12.49 -15.69 13.31
N PRO A 437 -11.24 -15.24 13.12
CA PRO A 437 -10.17 -15.42 14.10
C PRO A 437 -10.46 -14.77 15.46
N ALA A 438 -11.52 -13.98 15.60
CA ALA A 438 -12.01 -13.43 16.86
C ALA A 438 -13.13 -14.27 17.55
N ASP A 439 -13.49 -15.45 17.02
CA ASP A 439 -14.56 -16.32 17.55
C ASP A 439 -15.94 -15.61 17.69
N LYS A 440 -16.36 -14.83 16.69
CA LYS A 440 -17.64 -14.10 16.71
C LYS A 440 -18.70 -14.56 15.70
N ASN A 441 -18.58 -15.77 15.18
CA ASN A 441 -19.63 -16.38 14.36
C ASN A 441 -20.71 -17.04 15.22
#